data_AF-A0A954NJQ2-F1
#
_entry.id   AF-A0A954NJQ2-F1
#
_cell.length_a   1.000
_cell.length_b   1.000
_cell.length_c   1.000
_cell.angle_alpha   90.00
_cell.angle_beta   90.00
_cell.angle_gamma   90.00
#
_symmetry.space_group_name_H-M   'P 1'
#
loop_
_entity.id
_entity.type
_entity.pdbx_description
1 polymer ?
#
loop_
_entity_poly.entity_id
_entity_poly.type
_entity_poly.pdbx_seq_one_letter_code
_entity_poly.pdbx_strand_id
1 'polypeptide(L)'
;MARGLALVGLLLGLVSGCRTMPRNDLSDVILPSNYREWSPEFSVLPTAEFDGDRVILRNVRNASYVTETNYILEYETREYRLSKLEHVDFFLVPFKGMEFIAHTMISFGFAGGEYVAVSAEIRTEKGEAYSPASGLARQFELTYVVADERDVVRLRTRHRDADVYLYRTVATPEQSEQLFRDVMGRVNELAEHPEFYNTLTNNCTTNIVSHVNRIAPHKVPYNIGVLLPGYSDREAYDLGLLDQSVPFRDLKRQARINDLADAFYDDPDFSTKIRRRVLEPDRTEFLPLAPHADEFDGQPNGVDLLGRLSRRGAPSLARYSTSEFEDSNEGYGVRQASALEPIPLNEQGRNPLDMRSPAAPPSRSRQSLFGIIPSQRDQR
;
A
#
# COMPACT_ATOMS: atom_id res chain seq x y z
N MET A 1 -42.56 -50.71 -55.75
CA MET A 1 -41.19 -50.25 -56.03
C MET A 1 -40.89 -49.05 -55.13
N ALA A 2 -39.76 -49.09 -54.41
CA ALA A 2 -39.00 -48.01 -53.73
C ALA A 2 -39.77 -46.95 -52.87
N ARG A 3 -39.67 -46.94 -51.53
CA ARG A 3 -38.57 -46.48 -50.62
C ARG A 3 -38.51 -44.94 -50.41
N GLY A 4 -38.52 -44.51 -49.13
CA GLY A 4 -38.08 -43.18 -48.66
C GLY A 4 -38.95 -42.60 -47.53
N LEU A 5 -38.93 -43.14 -46.30
CA LEU A 5 -38.11 -42.74 -45.13
C LEU A 5 -38.19 -41.25 -44.70
N ALA A 6 -38.92 -41.06 -43.59
CA ALA A 6 -38.60 -40.29 -42.38
C ALA A 6 -38.09 -38.83 -42.48
N LEU A 7 -38.88 -37.89 -41.97
CA LEU A 7 -38.37 -36.67 -41.33
C LEU A 7 -39.25 -36.29 -40.11
N VAL A 8 -38.98 -36.91 -38.97
CA VAL A 8 -39.36 -36.39 -37.64
C VAL A 8 -38.04 -36.02 -36.97
N GLY A 9 -37.72 -34.73 -36.98
CA GLY A 9 -36.47 -34.17 -36.45
C GLY A 9 -36.74 -33.15 -35.37
N LEU A 10 -36.84 -33.65 -34.13
CA LEU A 10 -36.32 -33.10 -32.89
C LEU A 10 -36.17 -31.56 -32.75
N LEU A 11 -37.16 -30.93 -32.09
CA LEU A 11 -37.04 -29.63 -31.42
C LEU A 11 -36.33 -29.83 -30.07
N LEU A 12 -35.00 -29.91 -30.07
CA LEU A 12 -34.20 -29.94 -28.84
C LEU A 12 -32.96 -29.05 -28.96
N GLY A 13 -32.92 -28.03 -28.10
CA GLY A 13 -31.67 -27.54 -27.53
C GLY A 13 -31.03 -26.31 -28.19
N LEU A 14 -31.59 -25.12 -27.96
CA LEU A 14 -30.80 -23.88 -27.91
C LEU A 14 -31.20 -23.05 -26.68
N VAL A 15 -31.02 -23.65 -25.50
CA VAL A 15 -30.66 -22.87 -24.31
C VAL A 15 -29.15 -23.02 -24.17
N SER A 16 -28.41 -22.38 -25.08
CA SER A 16 -26.99 -22.12 -24.83
C SER A 16 -26.95 -21.01 -23.81
N GLY A 17 -26.74 -21.39 -22.54
CA GLY A 17 -26.42 -20.46 -21.49
C GLY A 17 -25.29 -19.53 -21.92
N CYS A 18 -25.27 -18.32 -21.37
CA CYS A 18 -24.12 -17.43 -21.42
C CYS A 18 -22.90 -18.17 -20.86
N ARG A 19 -22.18 -18.89 -21.72
CA ARG A 19 -20.81 -19.29 -21.49
C ARG A 19 -20.02 -18.00 -21.56
N THR A 20 -19.54 -17.55 -20.40
CA THR A 20 -18.43 -16.61 -20.33
C THR A 20 -17.31 -17.19 -21.19
N MET A 21 -17.06 -16.59 -22.35
CA MET A 21 -15.88 -16.93 -23.14
C MET A 21 -14.64 -16.53 -22.33
N PRO A 22 -13.58 -17.35 -22.31
CA PRO A 22 -12.30 -16.89 -21.78
C PRO A 22 -11.84 -15.73 -22.67
N ARG A 23 -11.73 -14.53 -22.09
CA ARG A 23 -11.11 -13.38 -22.76
C ARG A 23 -9.61 -13.65 -22.83
N ASN A 24 -9.18 -14.14 -23.98
CA ASN A 24 -7.80 -14.06 -24.45
C ASN A 24 -7.88 -13.48 -25.86
N ASP A 25 -8.28 -12.22 -25.99
CA ASP A 25 -8.16 -11.49 -27.25
C ASP A 25 -6.77 -10.83 -27.31
N LEU A 26 -6.19 -10.67 -28.49
CA LEU A 26 -4.89 -10.01 -28.68
C LEU A 26 -4.88 -8.58 -28.10
N SER A 27 -6.05 -7.95 -27.98
CA SER A 27 -6.22 -6.66 -27.30
C SER A 27 -5.81 -6.69 -25.84
N ASP A 28 -6.05 -7.80 -25.13
CA ASP A 28 -5.69 -7.96 -23.71
C ASP A 28 -4.17 -8.00 -23.50
N VAL A 29 -3.39 -8.27 -24.55
CA VAL A 29 -1.92 -8.26 -24.48
C VAL A 29 -1.34 -6.92 -24.91
N ILE A 30 -2.06 -6.15 -25.74
CA ILE A 30 -1.48 -4.99 -26.45
C ILE A 30 -1.92 -3.65 -25.87
N LEU A 31 -3.10 -3.56 -25.25
CA LEU A 31 -3.64 -2.32 -24.70
C LEU A 31 -3.81 -2.41 -23.18
N PRO A 32 -3.45 -1.36 -22.43
CA PRO A 32 -3.75 -1.31 -21.01
C PRO A 32 -5.27 -1.21 -20.83
N SER A 33 -5.78 -1.86 -19.78
CA SER A 33 -7.22 -1.90 -19.49
C SER A 33 -7.46 -1.66 -18.00
N ASN A 34 -8.63 -1.14 -17.65
CA ASN A 34 -9.14 -1.13 -16.27
C ASN A 34 -10.10 -2.30 -16.01
N TYR A 35 -10.46 -3.05 -17.05
CA TYR A 35 -11.49 -4.10 -17.02
C TYR A 35 -10.89 -5.49 -17.22
N ARG A 36 -10.12 -5.95 -16.22
CA ARG A 36 -9.55 -7.29 -16.15
C ARG A 36 -9.92 -7.98 -14.84
N GLU A 37 -9.61 -9.27 -14.72
CA GLU A 37 -9.75 -9.99 -13.46
C GLU A 37 -8.56 -9.65 -12.55
N TRP A 38 -8.58 -8.47 -11.94
CA TRP A 38 -7.51 -8.00 -11.06
C TRP A 38 -7.36 -8.84 -9.79
N SER A 39 -6.14 -8.91 -9.26
CA SER A 39 -5.89 -9.39 -7.91
C SER A 39 -6.66 -8.54 -6.90
N PRO A 40 -7.17 -9.12 -5.79
CA PRO A 40 -8.06 -8.43 -4.86
C PRO A 40 -7.54 -7.06 -4.40
N GLU A 41 -6.25 -6.95 -4.08
CA GLU A 41 -5.57 -5.74 -3.60
C GLU A 41 -5.52 -4.58 -4.60
N PHE A 42 -5.85 -4.85 -5.87
CA PHE A 42 -5.85 -3.90 -6.99
C PHE A 42 -7.19 -3.82 -7.74
N SER A 43 -8.22 -4.45 -7.20
CA SER A 43 -9.53 -4.59 -7.83
C SER A 43 -10.33 -3.29 -7.87
N VAL A 44 -10.08 -2.36 -6.95
CA VAL A 44 -10.78 -1.07 -6.86
C VAL A 44 -9.77 0.07 -7.05
N LEU A 45 -10.10 1.00 -7.95
CA LEU A 45 -9.26 2.17 -8.22
C LEU A 45 -9.69 3.37 -7.38
N PRO A 46 -8.74 4.12 -6.78
CA PRO A 46 -9.06 5.34 -6.08
C PRO A 46 -9.37 6.49 -7.03
N THR A 47 -10.14 7.46 -6.54
CA THR A 47 -10.40 8.73 -7.21
C THR A 47 -10.36 9.89 -6.21
N ALA A 48 -10.11 11.10 -6.70
CA ALA A 48 -10.03 12.32 -5.93
C ALA A 48 -10.90 13.42 -6.55
N GLU A 49 -11.85 13.94 -5.78
CA GLU A 49 -12.72 15.06 -6.19
C GLU A 49 -12.27 16.33 -5.46
N PHE A 50 -11.91 17.37 -6.22
CA PHE A 50 -11.47 18.66 -5.67
C PHE A 50 -12.58 19.71 -5.74
N ASP A 51 -12.83 20.38 -4.63
CA ASP A 51 -13.74 21.53 -4.49
C ASP A 51 -13.02 22.64 -3.69
N GLY A 52 -12.20 23.42 -4.40
CA GLY A 52 -11.36 24.46 -3.81
C GLY A 52 -10.35 23.91 -2.80
N ASP A 53 -10.58 24.21 -1.53
CA ASP A 53 -9.80 23.75 -0.37
C ASP A 53 -10.15 22.31 0.06
N ARG A 54 -11.33 21.81 -0.31
CA ARG A 54 -11.81 20.49 0.08
C ARG A 54 -11.42 19.46 -0.97
N VAL A 55 -10.96 18.29 -0.52
CA VAL A 55 -10.74 17.12 -1.37
C VAL A 55 -11.45 15.91 -0.76
N ILE A 56 -12.19 15.17 -1.59
CA ILE A 56 -12.79 13.88 -1.24
C ILE A 56 -12.00 12.80 -1.96
N LEU A 57 -11.37 11.91 -1.20
CA LEU A 57 -10.73 10.70 -1.72
C LEU A 57 -11.71 9.54 -1.58
N ARG A 58 -12.00 8.86 -2.69
CA ARG A 58 -12.80 7.63 -2.70
C ARG A 58 -11.90 6.43 -2.88
N ASN A 59 -12.34 5.33 -2.29
CA ASN A 59 -11.64 4.04 -2.30
C ASN A 59 -10.24 4.14 -1.71
N VAL A 60 -10.10 4.87 -0.58
CA VAL A 60 -8.88 4.82 0.23
C VAL A 60 -8.80 3.43 0.85
N ARG A 61 -7.78 2.67 0.48
CA ARG A 61 -7.61 1.28 0.93
C ARG A 61 -7.18 1.23 2.39
N ASN A 62 -7.82 0.36 3.16
CA ASN A 62 -7.48 0.10 4.56
C ASN A 62 -7.47 -1.41 4.82
N ALA A 63 -6.41 -2.07 4.34
CA ALA A 63 -6.27 -3.52 4.49
C ALA A 63 -5.88 -3.92 5.93
N SER A 64 -6.54 -4.95 6.44
CA SER A 64 -6.21 -5.61 7.70
C SER A 64 -5.65 -7.02 7.44
N TYR A 65 -4.42 -7.25 7.89
CA TYR A 65 -3.66 -8.46 7.55
C TYR A 65 -3.60 -9.47 8.69
N VAL A 66 -3.90 -10.73 8.39
CA VAL A 66 -3.55 -11.89 9.22
C VAL A 66 -2.20 -12.45 8.78
N THR A 67 -1.98 -12.54 7.47
CA THR A 67 -0.69 -12.82 6.82
C THR A 67 -0.55 -11.95 5.58
N GLU A 68 0.57 -12.04 4.85
CA GLU A 68 0.76 -11.34 3.57
C GLU A 68 -0.37 -11.63 2.56
N THR A 69 -0.87 -12.86 2.51
CA THR A 69 -1.84 -13.33 1.51
C THR A 69 -3.25 -13.58 2.08
N ASN A 70 -3.43 -13.42 3.39
CA ASN A 70 -4.73 -13.52 4.04
C ASN A 70 -5.03 -12.20 4.75
N TYR A 71 -5.95 -11.44 4.17
CA TYR A 71 -6.28 -10.08 4.59
C TYR A 71 -7.74 -9.74 4.26
N ILE A 72 -8.24 -8.72 4.94
CA ILE A 72 -9.54 -8.11 4.69
C ILE A 72 -9.28 -6.75 4.04
N LEU A 73 -9.91 -6.49 2.89
CA LEU A 73 -9.83 -5.20 2.21
C LEU A 73 -11.07 -4.37 2.53
N GLU A 74 -10.84 -3.20 3.10
CA GLU A 74 -11.85 -2.16 3.25
C GLU A 74 -11.47 -0.95 2.40
N TYR A 75 -12.47 -0.23 1.93
CA TYR A 75 -12.32 0.96 1.10
C TYR A 75 -13.15 2.09 1.69
N GLU A 76 -12.49 3.19 2.01
CA GLU A 76 -13.09 4.32 2.70
C GLU A 76 -13.28 5.51 1.76
N THR A 77 -14.24 6.37 2.10
CA THR A 77 -14.29 7.73 1.58
C THR A 77 -13.76 8.66 2.67
N ARG A 78 -12.68 9.38 2.38
CA ARG A 78 -12.04 10.32 3.30
C ARG A 78 -12.14 11.74 2.75
N GLU A 79 -12.36 12.71 3.61
CA GLU A 79 -12.40 14.12 3.25
C GLU A 79 -11.27 14.87 3.95
N TYR A 80 -10.52 15.67 3.20
CA TYR A 80 -9.43 16.48 3.73
C TYR A 80 -9.58 17.95 3.33
N ARG A 81 -8.96 18.82 4.12
CA ARG A 81 -8.72 20.23 3.77
C ARG A 81 -7.28 20.43 3.37
N LEU A 82 -7.06 20.99 2.19
CA LEU A 82 -5.73 21.22 1.65
C LEU A 82 -4.97 22.29 2.45
N SER A 83 -5.68 23.27 3.01
CA SER A 83 -5.13 24.24 3.97
C SER A 83 -4.64 23.60 5.27
N LYS A 84 -4.93 22.32 5.51
CA LYS A 84 -4.45 21.55 6.65
C LYS A 84 -3.29 20.64 6.27
N LEU A 85 -2.89 20.55 5.01
CA LEU A 85 -1.73 19.77 4.60
C LEU A 85 -0.45 20.47 5.08
N GLU A 86 0.36 19.77 5.86
CA GLU A 86 1.55 20.34 6.49
C GLU A 86 2.85 19.87 5.85
N HIS A 87 2.91 18.60 5.43
CA HIS A 87 4.13 17.98 4.95
C HIS A 87 3.86 16.77 4.07
N VAL A 88 4.90 16.35 3.35
CA VAL A 88 4.99 15.05 2.68
C VAL A 88 6.22 14.29 3.19
N ASP A 89 6.04 13.02 3.49
CA ASP A 89 7.11 12.10 3.87
C ASP A 89 7.41 11.14 2.70
N PHE A 90 8.67 10.76 2.56
CA PHE A 90 9.15 9.82 1.58
C PHE A 90 9.46 8.48 2.25
N PHE A 91 8.84 7.42 1.74
CA PHE A 91 9.10 6.05 2.19
C PHE A 91 9.99 5.32 1.20
N LEU A 92 10.99 4.61 1.73
CA LEU A 92 11.85 3.71 0.97
C LEU A 92 11.82 2.31 1.59
N VAL A 93 11.63 1.29 0.74
CA VAL A 93 11.47 -0.10 1.15
C VAL A 93 12.38 -0.98 0.28
N PRO A 94 13.65 -1.17 0.68
CA PRO A 94 14.58 -2.02 -0.07
C PRO A 94 14.10 -3.46 -0.18
N PHE A 95 14.38 -4.10 -1.32
CA PHE A 95 14.08 -5.52 -1.49
C PHE A 95 15.17 -6.36 -0.85
N LYS A 96 14.77 -7.30 0.01
CA LYS A 96 15.71 -8.22 0.67
C LYS A 96 16.58 -8.94 -0.36
N GLY A 97 17.90 -8.89 -0.14
CA GLY A 97 18.90 -9.50 -1.02
C GLY A 97 19.16 -8.77 -2.33
N MET A 98 18.44 -7.67 -2.63
CA MET A 98 18.63 -6.82 -3.80
C MET A 98 18.46 -5.36 -3.41
N GLU A 99 19.30 -4.87 -2.49
CA GLU A 99 19.14 -3.54 -1.88
C GLU A 99 19.18 -2.38 -2.88
N PHE A 100 19.73 -2.58 -4.08
CA PHE A 100 19.71 -1.60 -5.18
C PHE A 100 18.31 -1.41 -5.80
N ILE A 101 17.39 -2.35 -5.57
CA ILE A 101 15.96 -2.24 -5.92
C ILE A 101 15.20 -1.94 -4.63
N ALA A 102 14.35 -0.92 -4.69
CA ALA A 102 13.48 -0.57 -3.59
C ALA A 102 12.12 -0.17 -4.12
N HIS A 103 11.12 -0.33 -3.27
CA HIS A 103 9.81 0.24 -3.48
C HIS A 103 9.75 1.60 -2.79
N THR A 104 9.22 2.60 -3.49
CA THR A 104 9.10 3.97 -2.98
C THR A 104 7.63 4.36 -2.86
N MET A 105 7.30 5.09 -1.79
CA MET A 105 5.96 5.62 -1.54
C MET A 105 6.08 7.02 -0.97
N ILE A 106 4.98 7.76 -0.98
CA ILE A 106 4.87 9.05 -0.30
C ILE A 106 3.67 9.04 0.64
N SER A 107 3.73 9.85 1.68
CA SER A 107 2.61 10.03 2.59
C SER A 107 2.40 11.50 2.91
N PHE A 108 1.16 11.95 2.81
CA PHE A 108 0.76 13.32 3.02
C PHE A 108 0.20 13.47 4.43
N GLY A 109 0.83 14.33 5.23
CA GLY A 109 0.44 14.59 6.61
C GLY A 109 -0.37 15.87 6.74
N PHE A 110 -1.55 15.76 7.34
CA PHE A 110 -2.45 16.86 7.63
C PHE A 110 -2.44 17.18 9.14
N ALA A 111 -2.72 18.44 9.46
CA ALA A 111 -2.87 18.92 10.81
C ALA A 111 -3.89 18.07 11.58
N GLY A 112 -3.57 17.70 12.82
CA GLY A 112 -4.38 16.78 13.61
C GLY A 112 -3.95 15.32 13.55
N GLY A 113 -2.86 15.01 12.84
CA GLY A 113 -2.27 13.66 12.79
C GLY A 113 -2.98 12.73 11.81
N GLU A 114 -3.64 13.30 10.80
CA GLU A 114 -4.24 12.53 9.71
C GLU A 114 -3.23 12.34 8.58
N TYR A 115 -3.19 11.14 8.02
CA TYR A 115 -2.23 10.78 6.98
C TYR A 115 -2.91 9.99 5.85
N VAL A 116 -2.38 10.14 4.64
CA VAL A 116 -2.74 9.31 3.49
C VAL A 116 -1.49 8.95 2.70
N ALA A 117 -1.25 7.64 2.57
CA ALA A 117 -0.16 7.11 1.78
C ALA A 117 -0.58 6.93 0.34
N VAL A 118 0.37 7.14 -0.57
CA VAL A 118 0.22 6.88 -1.99
C VAL A 118 1.41 6.05 -2.46
N SER A 119 1.08 4.95 -3.13
CA SER A 119 2.04 4.00 -3.67
C SER A 119 1.72 3.73 -5.12
N ALA A 120 2.66 4.04 -6.03
CA ALA A 120 2.57 3.60 -7.41
C ALA A 120 2.97 2.12 -7.48
N GLU A 121 2.06 1.26 -7.91
CA GLU A 121 2.18 -0.19 -7.87
C GLU A 121 1.97 -0.79 -9.26
N ILE A 122 2.55 -1.97 -9.43
CA ILE A 122 2.21 -2.87 -10.54
C ILE A 122 0.85 -3.47 -10.24
N ARG A 123 -0.08 -3.32 -11.18
CA ARG A 123 -1.41 -3.89 -11.12
C ARG A 123 -1.40 -5.29 -11.71
N THR A 124 -1.56 -6.32 -10.88
CA THR A 124 -1.52 -7.72 -11.29
C THR A 124 -2.91 -8.30 -11.49
N GLU A 125 -3.08 -9.18 -12.48
CA GLU A 125 -4.28 -10.00 -12.63
C GLU A 125 -4.27 -11.19 -11.66
N LYS A 126 -5.45 -11.76 -11.42
CA LYS A 126 -5.64 -12.89 -10.51
C LYS A 126 -4.83 -14.09 -10.99
N GLY A 127 -3.94 -14.58 -10.12
CA GLY A 127 -3.04 -15.69 -10.43
C GLY A 127 -1.72 -15.27 -11.08
N GLU A 128 -1.52 -13.98 -11.32
CA GLU A 128 -0.22 -13.46 -11.71
C GLU A 128 0.66 -13.19 -10.49
N ALA A 129 1.89 -13.70 -10.53
CA ALA A 129 2.92 -13.36 -9.57
C ALA A 129 3.89 -12.36 -10.20
N TYR A 130 4.27 -11.34 -9.43
CA TYR A 130 5.33 -10.42 -9.82
C TYR A 130 6.70 -10.98 -9.45
N SER A 131 7.66 -10.85 -10.37
CA SER A 131 9.08 -10.90 -10.06
C SER A 131 9.80 -9.70 -10.67
N PRO A 132 10.81 -9.11 -10.00
CA PRO A 132 11.59 -7.98 -10.56
C PRO A 132 12.19 -8.28 -11.93
N ALA A 133 12.62 -9.52 -12.17
CA ALA A 133 13.12 -9.97 -13.48
C ALA A 133 12.00 -10.04 -14.53
N SER A 134 10.78 -10.46 -14.15
CA SER A 134 9.62 -10.48 -15.06
C SER A 134 9.05 -9.10 -15.38
N GLY A 135 9.26 -8.09 -14.53
CA GLY A 135 8.85 -6.71 -14.78
C GLY A 135 9.54 -6.04 -15.98
N LEU A 136 10.64 -6.62 -16.49
CA LEU A 136 11.29 -6.21 -17.74
C LEU A 136 10.72 -6.93 -18.98
N ALA A 137 10.04 -8.07 -18.81
CA ALA A 137 9.58 -8.92 -19.91
C ALA A 137 8.04 -8.95 -20.08
N ARG A 138 7.28 -8.58 -19.04
CA ARG A 138 5.81 -8.55 -19.04
C ARG A 138 5.28 -7.12 -18.96
N GLN A 139 4.16 -6.87 -19.64
CA GLN A 139 3.43 -5.60 -19.62
C GLN A 139 2.39 -5.65 -18.51
N PHE A 140 2.74 -5.12 -17.35
CA PHE A 140 1.77 -4.93 -16.26
C PHE A 140 1.15 -3.54 -16.35
N GLU A 141 -0.10 -3.36 -15.92
CA GLU A 141 -0.68 -2.03 -15.75
C GLU A 141 -0.13 -1.31 -14.51
N LEU A 142 -0.08 0.02 -14.58
CA LEU A 142 0.23 0.89 -13.45
C LEU A 142 -1.05 1.20 -12.68
N THR A 143 -0.99 1.16 -11.35
CA THR A 143 -2.04 1.70 -10.48
C THR A 143 -1.43 2.53 -9.36
N TYR A 144 -2.19 3.46 -8.82
CA TYR A 144 -1.84 4.16 -7.59
C TYR A 144 -2.73 3.63 -6.49
N VAL A 145 -2.14 3.03 -5.47
CA VAL A 145 -2.82 2.68 -4.23
C VAL A 145 -2.79 3.91 -3.34
N VAL A 146 -3.97 4.49 -3.09
CA VAL A 146 -4.21 5.51 -2.07
C VAL A 146 -4.73 4.78 -0.84
N ALA A 147 -4.04 4.87 0.29
CA ALA A 147 -4.29 4.00 1.43
C ALA A 147 -4.03 4.65 2.79
N ASP A 148 -4.59 4.03 3.82
CA ASP A 148 -4.14 4.24 5.19
C ASP A 148 -2.67 3.84 5.34
N GLU A 149 -1.90 4.57 6.16
CA GLU A 149 -0.50 4.19 6.39
C GLU A 149 -0.35 2.84 7.07
N ARG A 150 -1.32 2.45 7.92
CA ARG A 150 -1.33 1.14 8.58
C ARG A 150 -1.34 0.02 7.57
N ASP A 151 -2.14 0.16 6.51
CA ASP A 151 -2.21 -0.81 5.40
C ASP A 151 -0.82 -1.00 4.79
N VAL A 152 -0.25 0.08 4.24
CA VAL A 152 0.96 -0.03 3.42
C VAL A 152 2.22 -0.30 4.24
N VAL A 153 2.32 0.23 5.47
CA VAL A 153 3.50 0.05 6.33
C VAL A 153 3.48 -1.32 6.98
N ARG A 154 2.37 -1.76 7.58
CA ARG A 154 2.31 -3.04 8.31
C ARG A 154 2.49 -4.23 7.39
N LEU A 155 1.96 -4.18 6.17
CA LEU A 155 2.22 -5.17 5.14
C LEU A 155 3.73 -5.38 4.95
N ARG A 156 4.48 -4.28 4.87
CA ARG A 156 5.92 -4.32 4.58
C ARG A 156 6.73 -4.71 5.79
N THR A 157 6.48 -4.10 6.95
CA THR A 157 7.27 -4.38 8.16
C THR A 157 7.00 -5.76 8.74
N ARG A 158 5.73 -6.13 8.98
CA ARG A 158 5.40 -7.36 9.73
C ARG A 158 5.10 -8.55 8.83
N HIS A 159 4.43 -8.32 7.70
CA HIS A 159 3.94 -9.43 6.87
C HIS A 159 4.90 -9.84 5.76
N ARG A 160 5.77 -8.93 5.31
CA ARG A 160 6.87 -9.19 4.37
C ARG A 160 8.26 -9.16 5.01
N ASP A 161 8.33 -8.80 6.29
CA ASP A 161 9.57 -8.65 7.06
C ASP A 161 10.59 -7.73 6.34
N ALA A 162 10.13 -6.68 5.65
CA ALA A 162 10.96 -5.75 4.90
C ALA A 162 11.42 -4.57 5.77
N ASP A 163 12.63 -4.07 5.53
CA ASP A 163 13.05 -2.80 6.10
C ASP A 163 12.24 -1.65 5.49
N VAL A 164 11.77 -0.75 6.34
CA VAL A 164 10.99 0.42 5.96
C VAL A 164 11.64 1.66 6.55
N TYR A 165 11.98 2.59 5.67
CA TYR A 165 12.55 3.89 6.01
C TYR A 165 11.53 4.99 5.72
N LEU A 166 11.31 5.89 6.67
CA LEU A 166 10.45 7.07 6.57
C LEU A 166 11.32 8.32 6.73
N TYR A 167 11.39 9.12 5.67
CA TYR A 167 12.13 10.37 5.64
C TYR A 167 11.17 11.56 5.57
N ARG A 168 11.30 12.51 6.49
CA ARG A 168 10.67 13.82 6.34
C ARG A 168 11.37 14.60 5.23
N THR A 169 10.59 15.09 4.29
CA THR A 169 11.10 15.98 3.25
C THR A 169 11.16 17.42 3.76
N VAL A 170 11.94 18.25 3.07
CA VAL A 170 12.01 19.70 3.34
C VAL A 170 10.99 20.51 2.52
N ALA A 171 10.02 19.84 1.89
CA ALA A 171 8.99 20.51 1.11
C ALA A 171 8.16 21.44 2.02
N THR A 172 7.94 22.66 1.54
CA THR A 172 7.02 23.61 2.20
C THR A 172 5.58 23.08 2.15
N PRO A 173 4.67 23.56 3.02
CA PRO A 173 3.24 23.23 2.93
C PRO A 173 2.67 23.50 1.53
N GLU A 174 3.05 24.62 0.91
CA GLU A 174 2.62 24.98 -0.44
C GLU A 174 3.11 23.98 -1.50
N GLN A 175 4.38 23.55 -1.42
CA GLN A 175 4.92 22.52 -2.32
C GLN A 175 4.28 21.16 -2.07
N SER A 176 3.99 20.84 -0.81
CA SER A 176 3.29 19.61 -0.43
C SER A 176 1.87 19.59 -1.03
N GLU A 177 1.16 20.73 -1.02
CA GLU A 177 -0.17 20.86 -1.64
C GLU A 177 -0.10 20.69 -3.16
N GLN A 178 0.87 21.34 -3.81
CA GLN A 178 1.09 21.19 -5.24
C GLN A 178 1.37 19.73 -5.61
N LEU A 179 2.18 19.04 -4.81
CA LEU A 179 2.47 17.62 -4.99
C LEU A 179 1.24 16.75 -4.80
N PHE A 180 0.46 17.00 -3.75
CA PHE A 180 -0.78 16.28 -3.51
C PHE A 180 -1.74 16.40 -4.69
N ARG A 181 -1.95 17.62 -5.21
CA ARG A 181 -2.84 17.86 -6.36
C ARG A 181 -2.35 17.15 -7.63
N ASP A 182 -1.06 17.20 -7.93
CA ASP A 182 -0.49 16.56 -9.13
C ASP A 182 -0.57 15.02 -9.02
N VAL A 183 -0.31 14.45 -7.84
CA VAL A 183 -0.43 13.00 -7.57
C VAL A 183 -1.89 12.55 -7.68
N MET A 184 -2.83 13.29 -7.07
CA MET A 184 -4.26 12.95 -7.16
C MET A 184 -4.84 13.16 -8.56
N GLY A 185 -4.32 14.13 -9.32
CA GLY A 185 -4.61 14.26 -10.75
C GLY A 185 -4.21 13.00 -11.51
N ARG A 186 -3.01 12.47 -11.23
CA ARG A 186 -2.53 11.21 -11.83
C ARG A 186 -3.35 9.99 -11.42
N VAL A 187 -3.80 9.94 -10.16
CA VAL A 187 -4.75 8.91 -9.69
C VAL A 187 -6.02 8.91 -10.54
N ASN A 188 -6.62 10.09 -10.77
CA ASN A 188 -7.81 10.23 -11.59
C ASN A 188 -7.56 9.85 -13.06
N GLU A 189 -6.44 10.30 -13.64
CA GLU A 189 -6.05 9.92 -15.00
C GLU A 189 -6.01 8.41 -15.18
N LEU A 190 -5.37 7.67 -14.27
CA LEU A 190 -5.27 6.21 -14.35
C LEU A 190 -6.62 5.50 -14.14
N ALA A 191 -7.54 6.11 -13.39
CA ALA A 191 -8.90 5.58 -13.21
C ALA A 191 -9.72 5.62 -14.52
N GLU A 192 -9.44 6.57 -15.41
CA GLU A 192 -10.14 6.73 -16.70
C GLU A 192 -9.34 6.15 -17.88
N HIS A 193 -8.02 6.33 -17.85
CA HIS A 193 -7.08 6.02 -18.91
C HIS A 193 -5.95 5.13 -18.35
N PRO A 194 -6.12 3.80 -18.38
CA PRO A 194 -5.11 2.88 -17.86
C PRO A 194 -3.83 2.99 -18.70
N GLU A 195 -2.69 2.77 -18.03
CA GLU A 195 -1.38 2.78 -18.67
C GLU A 195 -0.55 1.57 -18.24
N PHE A 196 0.37 1.13 -19.09
CA PHE A 196 1.34 0.12 -18.70
C PHE A 196 2.40 0.70 -17.77
N TYR A 197 2.71 -0.06 -16.73
CA TYR A 197 3.90 0.08 -15.91
C TYR A 197 5.13 -0.22 -16.75
N ASN A 198 6.17 0.61 -16.61
CA ASN A 198 7.44 0.41 -17.27
C ASN A 198 8.56 0.53 -16.23
N THR A 199 9.25 -0.58 -15.98
CA THR A 199 10.32 -0.67 -14.97
C THR A 199 11.42 0.39 -15.15
N LEU A 200 11.63 0.91 -16.37
CA LEU A 200 12.66 1.92 -16.64
C LEU A 200 12.13 3.35 -16.72
N THR A 201 10.84 3.58 -16.98
CA THR A 201 10.32 4.93 -17.32
C THR A 201 9.00 5.30 -16.65
N ASN A 202 8.28 4.31 -16.09
CA ASN A 202 6.97 4.47 -15.45
C ASN A 202 6.85 3.47 -14.29
N ASN A 203 7.68 3.69 -13.28
CA ASN A 203 7.83 2.91 -12.06
C ASN A 203 7.56 3.78 -10.82
N CYS A 204 7.54 3.19 -9.62
CA CYS A 204 7.27 3.93 -8.37
C CYS A 204 8.19 5.15 -8.16
N THR A 205 9.48 5.03 -8.47
CA THR A 205 10.48 6.09 -8.25
C THR A 205 10.45 7.16 -9.34
N THR A 206 10.39 6.76 -10.61
CA THR A 206 10.29 7.67 -11.76
C THR A 206 9.00 8.49 -11.75
N ASN A 207 7.89 7.92 -11.26
CA ASN A 207 6.64 8.66 -11.06
C ASN A 207 6.81 9.75 -9.99
N ILE A 208 7.36 9.42 -8.81
CA ILE A 208 7.66 10.41 -7.77
C ILE A 208 8.58 11.52 -8.29
N VAL A 209 9.64 11.15 -9.04
CA VAL A 209 10.57 12.10 -9.66
C VAL A 209 9.87 13.02 -10.66
N SER A 210 8.98 12.47 -11.49
CA SER A 210 8.17 13.25 -12.45
C SER A 210 7.31 14.28 -11.72
N HIS A 211 6.62 13.87 -10.66
CA HIS A 211 5.80 14.76 -9.83
C HIS A 211 6.64 15.88 -9.19
N VAL A 212 7.76 15.54 -8.57
CA VAL A 212 8.68 16.53 -7.97
C VAL A 212 9.19 17.52 -9.02
N ASN A 213 9.57 17.04 -10.21
CA ASN A 213 10.10 17.90 -11.27
C ASN A 213 9.04 18.78 -11.95
N ARG A 214 7.74 18.44 -11.89
CA ARG A 214 6.67 19.33 -12.35
C ARG A 214 6.51 20.55 -11.45
N ILE A 215 6.79 20.38 -10.16
CA ILE A 215 6.64 21.39 -9.11
C ILE A 215 7.92 22.21 -8.96
N ALA A 216 9.07 21.53 -8.97
CA ALA A 216 10.40 22.10 -8.91
C ALA A 216 11.18 21.67 -10.15
N PRO A 217 11.06 22.38 -11.29
CA PRO A 217 11.72 22.01 -12.54
C PRO A 217 13.21 21.73 -12.37
N HIS A 218 13.65 20.59 -12.90
CA HIS A 218 15.05 20.12 -12.89
C HIS A 218 15.65 19.87 -11.51
N LYS A 219 14.84 19.78 -10.44
CA LYS A 219 15.31 19.53 -9.09
C LYS A 219 15.90 18.13 -8.93
N VAL A 220 15.38 17.14 -9.65
CA VAL A 220 15.89 15.77 -9.65
C VAL A 220 16.34 15.37 -11.07
N PRO A 221 17.65 15.23 -11.33
CA PRO A 221 18.14 14.78 -12.62
C PRO A 221 17.83 13.28 -12.82
N TYR A 222 17.61 12.87 -14.06
CA TYR A 222 17.43 11.45 -14.39
C TYR A 222 18.79 10.72 -14.30
N ASN A 223 19.07 10.09 -13.17
CA ASN A 223 20.37 9.47 -12.89
C ASN A 223 20.23 8.05 -12.30
N ILE A 224 21.35 7.47 -11.84
CA ILE A 224 21.39 6.11 -11.32
C ILE A 224 20.46 5.90 -10.12
N GLY A 225 20.17 6.92 -9.31
CA GLY A 225 19.23 6.83 -8.18
C GLY A 225 17.77 6.68 -8.62
N VAL A 226 17.45 7.09 -9.85
CA VAL A 226 16.14 6.89 -10.47
C VAL A 226 16.02 5.48 -11.09
N LEU A 227 17.14 4.95 -11.59
CA LEU A 227 17.24 3.60 -12.17
C LEU A 227 17.41 2.49 -11.12
N LEU A 228 18.02 2.82 -9.98
CA LEU A 228 18.26 1.94 -8.83
C LEU A 228 17.62 2.60 -7.60
N PRO A 229 16.30 2.38 -7.38
CA PRO A 229 15.55 3.02 -6.31
C PRO A 229 16.15 2.84 -4.91
N GLY A 230 16.96 1.80 -4.70
CA GLY A 230 17.68 1.56 -3.45
C GLY A 230 18.61 2.69 -3.00
N TYR A 231 19.04 3.56 -3.92
CA TYR A 231 19.89 4.72 -3.64
C TYR A 231 19.12 6.05 -3.67
N SER A 232 17.79 6.01 -3.83
CA SER A 232 16.98 7.22 -3.95
C SER A 232 16.95 8.07 -2.67
N ASP A 233 17.12 7.47 -1.49
CA ASP A 233 17.25 8.20 -0.22
C ASP A 233 18.55 9.01 -0.16
N ARG A 234 19.67 8.42 -0.58
CA ARG A 234 20.98 9.07 -0.68
C ARG A 234 20.92 10.23 -1.65
N GLU A 235 20.36 9.99 -2.84
CA GLU A 235 20.22 11.01 -3.88
C GLU A 235 19.31 12.16 -3.43
N ALA A 236 18.15 11.85 -2.84
CA ALA A 236 17.24 12.88 -2.32
C ALA A 236 17.91 13.73 -1.24
N TYR A 237 18.70 13.13 -0.35
CA TYR A 237 19.51 13.89 0.60
C TYR A 237 20.54 14.76 -0.12
N ASP A 238 21.30 14.26 -1.09
CA ASP A 238 22.35 15.03 -1.76
C ASP A 238 21.80 16.21 -2.57
N LEU A 239 20.57 16.09 -3.07
CA LEU A 239 19.82 17.16 -3.74
C LEU A 239 19.18 18.17 -2.77
N GLY A 240 19.31 17.96 -1.46
CA GLY A 240 18.73 18.79 -0.41
C GLY A 240 17.21 18.70 -0.36
N LEU A 241 16.65 17.51 -0.62
CA LEU A 241 15.21 17.23 -0.50
C LEU A 241 14.84 16.63 0.87
N LEU A 242 15.83 16.09 1.59
CA LEU A 242 15.69 15.53 2.93
C LEU A 242 16.44 16.41 3.95
N ASP A 243 16.20 16.18 5.24
CA ASP A 243 16.91 16.89 6.31
C ASP A 243 18.43 16.64 6.23
N GLN A 244 19.21 17.73 6.13
CA GLN A 244 20.67 17.73 6.08
C GLN A 244 21.31 18.25 7.38
N SER A 245 20.53 18.40 8.46
CA SER A 245 21.03 18.83 9.77
C SER A 245 21.98 17.80 10.42
N VAL A 246 21.86 16.53 10.03
CA VAL A 246 22.68 15.41 10.49
C VAL A 246 23.32 14.68 9.31
N PRO A 247 24.48 14.03 9.49
CA PRO A 247 25.06 13.17 8.45
C PRO A 247 24.07 12.11 7.97
N PHE A 248 24.09 11.78 6.68
CA PHE A 248 23.14 10.83 6.10
C PHE A 248 23.06 9.48 6.80
N ARG A 249 24.19 8.96 7.28
CA ARG A 249 24.23 7.71 8.04
C ARG A 249 23.33 7.79 9.29
N ASP A 250 23.33 8.93 9.96
CA ASP A 250 22.50 9.17 11.13
C ASP A 250 21.04 9.37 10.73
N LEU A 251 20.77 10.12 9.66
CA LEU A 251 19.42 10.26 9.10
C LEU A 251 18.82 8.90 8.74
N LYS A 252 19.54 8.06 7.99
CA LYS A 252 19.08 6.73 7.57
C LYS A 252 18.78 5.82 8.75
N ARG A 253 19.63 5.87 9.79
CA ARG A 253 19.38 5.13 11.04
C ARG A 253 18.11 5.61 11.75
N GLN A 254 17.88 6.93 11.80
CA GLN A 254 16.68 7.52 12.40
C GLN A 254 15.41 7.21 11.59
N ALA A 255 15.54 7.17 10.26
CA ALA A 255 14.45 6.93 9.33
C ALA A 255 13.92 5.50 9.36
N ARG A 256 14.71 4.51 9.82
CA ARG A 256 14.22 3.13 9.92
C ARG A 256 13.13 3.05 11.01
N ILE A 257 11.91 2.68 10.62
CA ILE A 257 10.74 2.69 11.49
C ILE A 257 10.27 1.31 11.94
N ASN A 258 10.92 0.21 11.52
CA ASN A 258 10.45 -1.16 11.77
C ASN A 258 10.12 -1.44 13.24
N ASP A 259 10.97 -1.01 14.16
CA ASP A 259 10.80 -1.23 15.59
C ASP A 259 9.68 -0.36 16.18
N LEU A 260 9.49 0.87 15.68
CA LEU A 260 8.35 1.71 16.05
C LEU A 260 7.04 1.14 15.49
N ALA A 261 7.06 0.65 14.26
CA ALA A 261 5.90 0.04 13.61
C ALA A 261 5.45 -1.24 14.32
N ASP A 262 6.39 -2.02 14.86
CA ASP A 262 6.09 -3.18 15.70
C ASP A 262 5.57 -2.77 17.09
N ALA A 263 6.28 -1.84 17.76
CA ALA A 263 5.90 -1.39 19.10
C ALA A 263 4.51 -0.74 19.15
N PHE A 264 4.10 -0.05 18.09
CA PHE A 264 2.81 0.64 17.99
C PHE A 264 1.84 -0.06 17.04
N TYR A 265 2.02 -1.36 16.78
CA TYR A 265 1.30 -2.07 15.73
C TYR A 265 -0.23 -1.92 15.84
N ASP A 266 -0.84 -1.92 17.02
CA ASP A 266 -2.31 -1.77 17.17
C ASP A 266 -2.73 -0.37 17.67
N ASP A 267 -1.80 0.58 17.70
CA ASP A 267 -2.03 1.89 18.29
C ASP A 267 -2.92 2.77 17.41
N PRO A 268 -3.92 3.48 17.98
CA PRO A 268 -4.75 4.42 17.22
C PRO A 268 -3.93 5.59 16.65
N ASP A 269 -2.80 5.95 17.26
CA ASP A 269 -1.92 7.02 16.79
C ASP A 269 -0.72 6.48 16.00
N PHE A 270 -0.81 5.28 15.42
CA PHE A 270 0.25 4.58 14.69
C PHE A 270 1.10 5.50 13.81
N SER A 271 0.47 6.24 12.91
CA SER A 271 1.11 7.15 11.96
C SER A 271 1.95 8.24 12.61
N THR A 272 1.44 8.84 13.68
CA THR A 272 2.18 9.84 14.46
C THR A 272 3.35 9.19 15.19
N LYS A 273 3.14 8.00 15.76
CA LYS A 273 4.16 7.31 16.57
C LYS A 273 5.33 6.74 15.77
N ILE A 274 5.12 6.27 14.53
CA ILE A 274 6.22 5.86 13.65
C ILE A 274 7.13 7.05 13.25
N ARG A 275 6.67 8.29 13.42
CA ARG A 275 7.43 9.52 13.17
C ARG A 275 8.11 10.09 14.40
N ARG A 276 8.02 9.43 15.57
CA ARG A 276 8.53 9.99 16.83
C ARG A 276 9.99 10.44 16.77
N ARG A 277 10.84 9.72 16.05
CA ARG A 277 12.27 10.06 15.87
C ARG A 277 12.50 11.35 15.08
N VAL A 278 11.59 11.63 14.16
CA VAL A 278 11.63 12.80 13.29
C VAL A 278 11.00 14.01 14.00
N LEU A 279 9.94 13.79 14.78
CA LEU A 279 9.21 14.85 15.49
C LEU A 279 9.88 15.25 16.81
N GLU A 280 10.57 14.31 17.48
CA GLU A 280 11.23 14.51 18.78
C GLU A 280 12.71 14.05 18.74
N PRO A 281 13.58 14.69 17.94
CA PRO A 281 14.97 14.24 17.79
C PRO A 281 15.72 14.19 19.12
N ASP A 282 15.45 15.13 20.03
CA ASP A 282 16.09 15.23 21.35
C ASP A 282 15.64 14.17 22.38
N ARG A 283 14.61 13.37 22.07
CA ARG A 283 14.05 12.34 22.96
C ARG A 283 14.24 10.92 22.44
N THR A 284 15.04 10.74 21.40
CA THR A 284 15.17 9.47 20.70
C THR A 284 16.10 8.51 21.44
N GLU A 285 15.55 7.56 22.18
CA GLU A 285 16.26 6.33 22.54
C GLU A 285 16.16 5.34 21.37
N PHE A 286 17.31 4.89 20.87
CA PHE A 286 17.36 3.82 19.86
C PHE A 286 17.27 2.47 20.58
N LEU A 287 16.35 1.61 20.17
CA LEU A 287 16.46 0.19 20.51
C LEU A 287 17.74 -0.34 19.85
N PRO A 288 18.55 -1.16 20.55
CA PRO A 288 19.78 -1.69 19.99
C PRO A 288 19.46 -2.50 18.73
N LEU A 289 20.03 -2.08 17.59
CA LEU A 289 19.94 -2.78 16.33
C LEU A 289 20.63 -4.15 16.46
N ALA A 290 19.97 -5.22 16.03
CA ALA A 290 20.69 -6.45 15.72
C ALA A 290 21.65 -6.16 14.56
N PRO A 291 22.93 -6.58 14.61
CA PRO A 291 23.85 -6.37 13.51
C PRO A 291 23.39 -7.19 12.31
N HIS A 292 22.89 -6.52 11.27
CA HIS A 292 22.78 -7.14 9.94
C HIS A 292 24.14 -7.07 9.26
N ALA A 293 24.57 -8.20 8.70
CA ALA A 293 25.84 -8.34 8.03
C ALA A 293 25.86 -7.58 6.69
N ASP A 294 27.00 -6.96 6.41
CA ASP A 294 27.48 -6.41 5.13
C ASP A 294 26.98 -5.00 4.73
N GLU A 295 27.41 -3.98 5.48
CA GLU A 295 27.56 -2.60 4.97
C GLU A 295 28.68 -2.55 3.90
N PHE A 296 28.31 -2.50 2.61
CA PHE A 296 29.24 -2.19 1.52
C PHE A 296 29.50 -0.68 1.46
N ASP A 297 30.55 -0.21 2.13
CA ASP A 297 31.02 1.19 2.11
C ASP A 297 31.89 1.48 0.86
N GLY A 298 31.28 1.36 -0.32
CA GLY A 298 31.96 1.69 -1.57
C GLY A 298 31.05 1.64 -2.78
N GLN A 299 30.70 2.82 -3.31
CA GLN A 299 30.07 2.88 -4.63
C GLN A 299 31.05 2.40 -5.72
N PRO A 300 30.61 1.57 -6.68
CA PRO A 300 31.29 1.46 -7.95
C PRO A 300 30.91 2.66 -8.82
N ASN A 301 31.91 3.40 -9.30
CA ASN A 301 31.72 4.40 -10.35
C ASN A 301 31.06 3.72 -11.57
N GLY A 302 30.04 4.37 -12.17
CA GLY A 302 29.12 3.80 -13.17
C GLY A 302 29.72 3.23 -14.47
N VAL A 303 31.05 3.23 -14.61
CA VAL A 303 31.78 2.60 -15.73
C VAL A 303 32.15 1.13 -15.43
N ASP A 304 32.12 0.70 -14.16
CA ASP A 304 32.64 -0.61 -13.75
C ASP A 304 31.56 -1.72 -13.65
N LEU A 305 30.27 -1.37 -13.72
CA LEU A 305 29.17 -2.34 -13.58
C LEU A 305 29.05 -3.27 -14.82
N LEU A 306 29.20 -2.71 -16.02
CA LEU A 306 29.17 -3.48 -17.28
C LEU A 306 30.42 -4.37 -17.42
N GLY A 307 31.58 -3.94 -16.89
CA GLY A 307 32.81 -4.71 -16.90
C GLY A 307 32.78 -5.92 -15.94
N ARG A 308 32.07 -5.81 -14.83
CA ARG A 308 31.96 -6.88 -13.82
C ARG A 308 30.93 -7.96 -14.17
N LEU A 309 29.85 -7.62 -14.87
CA LEU A 309 28.88 -8.59 -15.40
C LEU A 309 29.49 -9.50 -16.49
N SER A 310 30.50 -9.02 -17.21
CA SER A 310 31.20 -9.81 -18.23
C SER A 310 32.32 -10.71 -17.67
N ARG A 311 32.76 -10.54 -16.40
CA ARG A 311 33.94 -11.23 -15.84
C ARG A 311 33.65 -12.26 -14.76
N ARG A 312 32.41 -12.35 -14.26
CA ARG A 312 31.98 -13.47 -13.41
C ARG A 312 31.27 -14.48 -14.30
N GLY A 313 31.97 -15.55 -14.65
CA GLY A 313 31.34 -16.73 -15.26
C GLY A 313 30.12 -17.14 -14.44
N ALA A 314 29.02 -17.43 -15.14
CA ALA A 314 27.77 -17.86 -14.54
C ALA A 314 28.03 -19.05 -13.59
N PRO A 315 27.70 -18.94 -12.29
CA PRO A 315 27.70 -20.10 -11.43
C PRO A 315 26.54 -21.02 -11.87
N SER A 316 26.90 -22.28 -12.10
CA SER A 316 25.99 -23.41 -12.32
C SER A 316 24.80 -23.37 -11.37
N LEU A 317 23.58 -23.29 -11.93
CA LEU A 317 22.32 -23.51 -11.21
C LEU A 317 22.21 -25.01 -10.88
N ALA A 318 22.85 -25.43 -9.78
CA ALA A 318 22.68 -26.75 -9.22
C ALA A 318 21.53 -26.75 -8.21
N ARG A 319 20.40 -27.32 -8.65
CA ARG A 319 19.36 -28.06 -7.90
C ARG A 319 19.16 -27.68 -6.42
N TYR A 320 18.10 -26.92 -6.15
CA TYR A 320 17.35 -27.10 -4.91
C TYR A 320 16.22 -28.10 -5.13
N SER A 321 16.13 -29.05 -4.19
CA SER A 321 15.30 -30.25 -4.20
C SER A 321 13.81 -29.94 -4.29
N THR A 322 13.15 -30.52 -5.27
CA THR A 322 11.71 -30.76 -5.34
C THR A 322 11.34 -31.87 -4.35
N SER A 323 11.07 -31.53 -3.10
CA SER A 323 10.50 -32.48 -2.14
C SER A 323 9.86 -31.75 -0.95
N GLU A 324 8.92 -30.85 -1.22
CA GLU A 324 7.96 -30.33 -0.23
C GLU A 324 6.74 -29.68 -0.93
N PHE A 325 6.48 -30.09 -2.17
CA PHE A 325 5.43 -29.57 -3.06
C PHE A 325 4.52 -30.71 -3.56
N GLU A 326 4.18 -31.63 -2.65
CA GLU A 326 3.14 -32.65 -2.87
C GLU A 326 2.38 -32.84 -1.54
N ASP A 327 1.67 -31.80 -1.10
CA ASP A 327 0.47 -31.93 -0.27
C ASP A 327 -0.16 -30.54 -0.07
N SER A 328 -1.08 -30.18 -0.97
CA SER A 328 -2.12 -29.13 -0.76
C SER A 328 -2.94 -28.87 -2.03
N ASN A 329 -2.77 -29.66 -3.08
CA ASN A 329 -3.58 -29.57 -4.29
C ASN A 329 -4.74 -30.58 -4.27
N GLU A 330 -5.59 -30.52 -3.25
CA GLU A 330 -6.93 -31.09 -3.29
C GLU A 330 -7.97 -30.09 -2.75
N GLY A 331 -8.80 -29.58 -3.67
CA GLY A 331 -10.19 -29.24 -3.38
C GLY A 331 -10.51 -27.83 -2.87
N TYR A 332 -10.71 -26.88 -3.79
CA TYR A 332 -11.66 -25.80 -3.56
C TYR A 332 -12.69 -25.73 -4.69
N GLY A 333 -13.73 -26.54 -4.52
CA GLY A 333 -15.02 -26.31 -5.15
C GLY A 333 -15.73 -25.17 -4.42
N VAL A 334 -16.13 -24.16 -5.18
CA VAL A 334 -17.06 -23.10 -4.75
C VAL A 334 -18.36 -23.76 -4.29
N ARG A 335 -18.67 -23.68 -2.99
CA ARG A 335 -20.05 -23.92 -2.51
C ARG A 335 -20.75 -22.58 -2.37
N GLN A 336 -21.78 -22.39 -3.21
CA GLN A 336 -22.81 -21.39 -3.01
C GLN A 336 -23.43 -21.53 -1.62
N ALA A 337 -23.67 -20.41 -0.96
CA ALA A 337 -24.42 -20.34 0.29
C ALA A 337 -25.86 -20.84 0.06
N SER A 338 -26.19 -21.98 0.66
CA SER A 338 -27.57 -22.43 0.84
C SER A 338 -27.84 -22.58 2.34
N ALA A 339 -28.83 -21.80 2.80
CA ALA A 339 -29.57 -21.89 4.07
C ALA A 339 -28.83 -22.36 5.33
N LEU A 340 -28.66 -21.46 6.29
CA LEU A 340 -28.27 -21.75 7.68
C LEU A 340 -29.18 -22.84 8.28
N GLU A 341 -28.60 -23.99 8.65
CA GLU A 341 -29.26 -24.97 9.51
C GLU A 341 -29.24 -24.50 10.97
N PRO A 342 -30.31 -24.74 11.76
CA PRO A 342 -30.38 -24.29 13.14
C PRO A 342 -29.47 -25.12 14.07
N ILE A 343 -28.76 -24.42 14.95
CA ILE A 343 -27.91 -25.00 16.00
C ILE A 343 -28.76 -25.87 16.95
N PRO A 344 -28.36 -27.11 17.28
CA PRO A 344 -29.12 -27.94 18.20
C PRO A 344 -29.11 -27.36 19.62
N LEU A 345 -30.29 -27.24 20.22
CA LEU A 345 -30.47 -26.88 21.62
C LEU A 345 -29.96 -28.02 22.52
N ASN A 346 -29.45 -27.69 23.71
CA ASN A 346 -29.14 -28.71 24.71
C ASN A 346 -30.42 -29.41 25.22
N GLU A 347 -30.30 -30.49 26.00
CA GLU A 347 -31.43 -31.31 26.51
C GLU A 347 -32.46 -30.56 27.38
N GLN A 348 -32.28 -29.25 27.56
CA GLN A 348 -33.17 -28.35 28.29
C GLN A 348 -33.71 -27.20 27.41
N GLY A 349 -33.47 -27.24 26.09
CA GLY A 349 -34.08 -26.34 25.12
C GLY A 349 -33.52 -24.91 25.11
N ARG A 350 -32.27 -24.66 25.54
CA ARG A 350 -31.69 -23.30 25.56
C ARG A 350 -30.41 -23.17 24.72
N ASN A 351 -30.23 -21.98 24.15
CA ASN A 351 -29.06 -21.60 23.36
C ASN A 351 -27.83 -21.42 24.29
N PRO A 352 -26.67 -22.05 24.01
CA PRO A 352 -25.48 -21.99 24.86
C PRO A 352 -24.86 -20.59 25.06
N LEU A 353 -25.27 -19.57 24.31
CA LEU A 353 -24.74 -18.21 24.39
C LEU A 353 -25.39 -17.33 25.47
N ASP A 354 -26.42 -17.81 26.17
CA ASP A 354 -27.22 -17.01 27.10
C ASP A 354 -26.84 -17.17 28.60
N MET A 355 -25.67 -17.76 28.90
CA MET A 355 -25.16 -17.87 30.28
C MET A 355 -23.91 -17.03 30.49
N ARG A 356 -24.07 -15.70 30.58
CA ARG A 356 -23.19 -14.77 31.33
C ARG A 356 -23.72 -13.32 31.30
N SER A 357 -24.67 -13.02 32.17
CA SER A 357 -24.94 -11.70 32.80
C SER A 357 -26.23 -11.84 33.64
N PRO A 358 -26.52 -11.03 34.69
CA PRO A 358 -26.03 -9.65 34.90
C PRO A 358 -25.71 -9.26 36.37
N ALA A 359 -25.13 -8.07 36.56
CA ALA A 359 -25.44 -7.23 37.72
C ALA A 359 -25.52 -5.76 37.27
N ALA A 360 -26.73 -5.20 37.33
CA ALA A 360 -27.03 -3.79 37.09
C ALA A 360 -26.66 -2.91 38.32
N PRO A 361 -26.39 -1.61 38.14
CA PRO A 361 -25.95 -0.72 39.21
C PRO A 361 -27.12 -0.21 40.07
N PRO A 362 -26.88 0.20 41.33
CA PRO A 362 -27.94 0.76 42.16
C PRO A 362 -28.21 2.25 41.84
N SER A 363 -29.49 2.57 41.75
CA SER A 363 -30.07 3.91 41.66
C SER A 363 -30.41 4.49 43.04
N ARG A 364 -30.07 5.76 43.32
CA ARG A 364 -30.75 6.68 44.28
C ARG A 364 -30.40 8.13 43.87
N SER A 365 -31.32 8.92 43.31
CA SER A 365 -32.43 9.71 43.90
C SER A 365 -32.02 11.09 44.46
N ARG A 366 -32.61 12.12 43.85
CA ARG A 366 -32.67 13.56 44.15
C ARG A 366 -32.58 13.97 45.62
N GLN A 367 -31.85 15.08 45.87
CA GLN A 367 -32.34 16.19 46.70
C GLN A 367 -31.89 17.54 46.11
N SER A 368 -32.88 18.40 45.93
CA SER A 368 -32.80 19.83 45.64
C SER A 368 -32.37 20.61 46.88
N LEU A 369 -31.59 21.69 46.71
CA LEU A 369 -31.69 22.87 47.58
C LEU A 369 -31.33 24.13 46.80
N PHE A 370 -32.24 25.09 46.94
CA PHE A 370 -32.24 26.45 46.43
C PHE A 370 -30.99 27.25 46.83
N GLY A 371 -30.63 28.27 46.04
CA GLY A 371 -30.53 29.61 46.61
C GLY A 371 -29.37 30.52 46.18
N ILE A 372 -29.70 31.48 45.30
CA ILE A 372 -29.42 32.92 45.45
C ILE A 372 -28.03 33.47 45.01
N ILE A 373 -28.10 34.27 43.94
CA ILE A 373 -27.21 35.35 43.47
C ILE A 373 -27.28 36.55 44.46
N PRO A 374 -26.18 37.26 44.80
CA PRO A 374 -25.84 38.54 44.13
C PRO A 374 -24.31 38.71 43.89
N SER A 375 -23.83 39.24 42.76
CA SER A 375 -23.90 40.64 42.27
C SER A 375 -23.27 41.67 43.21
N GLN A 376 -22.20 42.32 42.73
CA GLN A 376 -21.57 43.62 43.07
C GLN A 376 -20.07 43.43 43.38
N ARG A 377 -19.11 43.93 42.58
CA ARG A 377 -18.70 45.31 42.22
C ARG A 377 -17.42 45.71 42.97
N ASP A 378 -16.47 46.17 42.17
CA ASP A 378 -15.41 47.16 42.42
C ASP A 378 -14.16 46.86 43.27
N GLN A 379 -13.08 47.48 42.76
CA GLN A 379 -11.79 47.86 43.37
C GLN A 379 -10.72 46.75 43.30
N ARG A 380 -9.54 46.91 42.67
CA ARG A 380 -8.76 48.05 42.17
C ARG A 380 -7.81 47.56 41.07
#